data_AF-A0A7S3Z0J7-F1
#
_entry.id   AF-A0A7S3Z0J7-F1
#
_cell.length_a   1.000
_cell.length_b   1.000
_cell.length_c   1.000
_cell.angle_alpha   90.00
_cell.angle_beta   90.00
_cell.angle_gamma   90.00
#
_symmetry.space_group_name_H-M   'P 1'
#
loop_
_entity.id
_entity.type
_entity.pdbx_description
1 polymer ?
#
loop_
_entity_poly.entity_id
_entity_poly.type
_entity_poly.pdbx_seq_one_letter_code
_entity_poly.pdbx_strand_id
1 'polypeptide(L)'
;GVPENVGRLRAAFALMEGVIWVGYVAGPTLGHLCAASLSYSATFFLASIALFSAALLALFGLPETLPPQNRSKPFEWKRAYPFYGFIYLLEHTYARKLAAIVFLVLTGAIGSTAIVPLYVKKHFAMSTVEVGLVQSVIFGMGAIGLLVVLPALRRCGASVKRVIMISLLGTSIGTGCFGFINAGWQAFVVSCGFLMSGVLFSVGRAALTRTFGKRHRGTTLAAYGSMEVLAAALSPLIFPTIYARSQRGGVPLGSGMAFVVAASICAVALLVASLLPDDPPPPCSTDSSYERVEGLGPIPVTPGTGVIEVSREGETRWAETKDHC
;
A
#
# COMPACT_ATOMS: atom_id res chain seq x y z
N GLY A 1 12.07 14.30 -24.82
CA GLY A 1 12.95 13.63 -23.84
C GLY A 1 12.50 14.01 -22.44
N VAL A 2 12.42 13.06 -21.52
CA VAL A 2 12.13 13.37 -20.11
C VAL A 2 13.35 14.09 -19.55
N PRO A 3 13.21 15.26 -18.89
CA PRO A 3 14.35 15.98 -18.33
C PRO A 3 15.16 15.07 -17.39
N GLU A 4 16.49 15.13 -17.50
CA GLU A 4 17.44 14.21 -16.87
C GLU A 4 17.20 14.03 -15.34
N ASN A 5 16.81 15.11 -14.67
CA ASN A 5 16.47 15.12 -13.24
C ASN A 5 15.24 14.27 -12.89
N VAL A 6 14.24 14.20 -13.78
CA VAL A 6 13.04 13.37 -13.60
C VAL A 6 13.37 11.89 -13.85
N GLY A 7 14.32 11.59 -14.74
CA GLY A 7 14.85 10.24 -14.96
C GLY A 7 15.56 9.70 -13.73
N ARG A 8 16.48 10.49 -13.15
CA ARG A 8 17.22 10.13 -11.93
C ARG A 8 16.30 9.92 -10.73
N LEU A 9 15.30 10.79 -10.54
CA LEU A 9 14.33 10.66 -9.45
C LEU A 9 13.50 9.36 -9.58
N ARG A 10 13.05 9.02 -10.78
CA ARG A 10 12.31 7.76 -11.03
C ARG A 10 13.17 6.54 -10.77
N ALA A 11 14.45 6.57 -11.17
CA ALA A 11 15.40 5.50 -10.90
C ALA A 11 15.66 5.33 -9.40
N ALA A 12 15.79 6.42 -8.64
CA ALA A 12 15.95 6.37 -7.19
C ALA A 12 14.74 5.74 -6.48
N PHE A 13 13.51 6.11 -6.86
CA PHE A 13 12.30 5.49 -6.32
C PHE A 13 12.16 4.00 -6.69
N ALA A 14 12.54 3.63 -7.93
CA ALA A 14 12.55 2.24 -8.34
C ALA A 14 13.59 1.41 -7.57
N LEU A 15 14.76 1.99 -7.28
CA LEU A 15 15.79 1.35 -6.45
C LEU A 15 15.31 1.15 -5.01
N MET A 16 14.68 2.16 -4.40
CA MET A 16 14.13 2.06 -3.04
C MET A 16 13.09 0.94 -2.94
N GLU A 17 12.12 0.89 -3.85
CA GLU A 17 11.12 -0.18 -3.89
C GLU A 17 11.78 -1.55 -4.18
N GLY A 18 12.77 -1.60 -5.07
CA GLY A 18 13.52 -2.83 -5.36
C GLY A 18 14.18 -3.43 -4.12
N VAL A 19 14.83 -2.60 -3.28
CA VAL A 19 15.46 -3.05 -2.03
C VAL A 19 14.41 -3.57 -1.04
N ILE A 20 13.24 -2.94 -0.95
CA ILE A 20 12.13 -3.41 -0.10
C ILE A 20 11.68 -4.82 -0.51
N TRP A 21 11.49 -5.05 -1.82
CA TRP A 21 11.11 -6.37 -2.32
C TRP A 21 12.19 -7.43 -2.12
N VAL A 22 13.47 -7.08 -2.28
CA VAL A 22 14.57 -8.00 -1.93
C VAL A 22 14.48 -8.42 -0.47
N GLY A 23 14.19 -7.49 0.43
CA GLY A 23 13.93 -7.78 1.84
C GLY A 23 12.75 -8.74 2.05
N TYR A 24 11.61 -8.51 1.37
CA TYR A 24 10.45 -9.41 1.45
C TYR A 24 10.73 -10.82 0.91
N VAL A 25 11.56 -10.96 -0.12
CA VAL A 25 11.92 -12.27 -0.67
C VAL A 25 12.93 -12.98 0.20
N ALA A 26 14.02 -12.34 0.61
CA ALA A 26 15.08 -12.98 1.38
C ALA A 26 14.72 -13.17 2.86
N GLY A 27 13.95 -12.25 3.43
CA GLY A 27 13.66 -12.16 4.86
C GLY A 27 13.05 -13.43 5.46
N PRO A 28 11.97 -14.00 4.90
CA PRO A 28 11.33 -15.18 5.48
C PRO A 28 12.25 -16.39 5.54
N THR A 29 12.95 -16.71 4.46
CA THR A 29 13.89 -17.85 4.43
C THR A 29 15.04 -17.65 5.41
N LEU A 30 15.68 -16.48 5.41
CA LEU A 30 16.78 -16.18 6.34
C LEU A 30 16.31 -16.23 7.81
N GLY A 31 15.15 -15.64 8.10
CA GLY A 31 14.57 -15.66 9.44
C GLY A 31 14.24 -17.07 9.92
N HIS A 32 13.65 -17.91 9.05
CA HIS A 32 13.34 -19.30 9.39
C HIS A 32 14.60 -20.16 9.53
N LEU A 33 15.65 -19.89 8.74
CA LEU A 33 16.93 -20.56 8.86
C LEU A 33 17.62 -20.23 10.19
N CYS A 34 17.64 -18.94 10.57
CA CYS A 34 18.13 -18.51 11.89
C CYS A 34 17.30 -19.13 13.02
N ALA A 35 15.97 -19.19 12.87
CA ALA A 35 15.11 -19.79 13.87
C ALA A 35 15.36 -21.30 14.03
N ALA A 36 15.69 -21.99 12.94
CA ALA A 36 16.03 -23.41 12.96
C ALA A 36 17.38 -23.70 13.63
N SER A 37 18.36 -22.81 13.51
CA SER A 37 19.72 -23.02 14.05
C SER A 37 19.95 -22.43 15.45
N LEU A 38 19.37 -21.26 15.74
CA LEU A 38 19.67 -20.45 16.93
C LEU A 38 18.50 -20.33 17.92
N SER A 39 17.31 -20.84 17.59
CA SER A 39 16.02 -20.59 18.25
C SER A 39 15.31 -19.30 17.81
N TYR A 40 14.00 -19.26 18.05
CA TYR A 40 13.14 -18.10 17.74
C TYR A 40 13.58 -16.85 18.50
N SER A 41 13.88 -16.95 19.80
CA SER A 41 14.27 -15.78 20.61
C SER A 41 15.56 -15.12 20.11
N ALA A 42 16.58 -15.92 19.80
CA ALA A 42 17.84 -15.41 19.26
C ALA A 42 17.65 -14.73 17.89
N THR A 43 16.76 -15.27 17.06
CA THR A 43 16.41 -14.68 15.76
C THR A 43 15.79 -13.29 15.91
N PHE A 44 14.92 -13.09 16.90
CA PHE A 44 14.36 -11.76 17.19
C PHE A 44 15.43 -10.77 17.68
N PHE A 45 16.38 -11.20 18.50
CA PHE A 45 17.50 -10.34 18.93
C PHE A 45 18.39 -9.95 17.75
N LEU A 46 18.72 -10.89 16.86
CA LEU A 46 19.49 -10.62 15.64
C LEU A 46 18.79 -9.60 14.74
N ALA A 47 17.48 -9.77 14.50
CA ALA A 47 16.69 -8.83 13.73
C ALA A 47 16.65 -7.43 14.38
N SER A 48 16.53 -7.37 15.70
CA SER A 48 16.50 -6.10 16.45
C SER A 48 17.84 -5.37 16.38
N ILE A 49 18.96 -6.09 16.51
CA ILE A 49 20.30 -5.53 16.37
C ILE A 49 20.49 -4.97 14.96
N ALA A 50 20.13 -5.74 13.92
CA ALA A 50 20.24 -5.28 12.54
C ALA A 50 19.42 -4.00 12.28
N LEU A 51 18.18 -3.95 12.79
CA LEU A 51 17.32 -2.78 12.65
C LEU A 51 17.87 -1.57 13.42
N PHE A 52 18.39 -1.79 14.63
CA PHE A 52 19.01 -0.74 15.43
C PHE A 52 20.27 -0.19 14.77
N SER A 53 21.14 -1.06 14.23
CA SER A 53 22.31 -0.65 13.44
C SER A 53 21.90 0.15 12.20
N ALA A 54 20.87 -0.26 11.48
CA ALA A 54 20.33 0.50 10.35
C ALA A 54 19.82 1.88 10.78
N ALA A 55 19.15 1.97 11.94
CA ALA A 55 18.69 3.25 12.51
C ALA A 55 19.87 4.16 12.89
N LEU A 56 20.93 3.62 13.49
CA LEU A 56 22.15 4.39 13.79
C LEU A 56 22.84 4.88 12.51
N LEU A 57 22.95 4.02 11.49
CA LEU A 57 23.49 4.41 10.19
C LEU A 57 22.63 5.51 9.53
N ALA A 58 21.31 5.45 9.68
CA ALA A 58 20.44 6.51 9.20
C ALA A 58 20.61 7.82 9.99
N LEU A 59 20.77 7.74 11.31
CA LEU A 59 20.90 8.91 12.19
C LEU A 59 22.25 9.62 12.02
N PHE A 60 23.34 8.87 11.87
CA PHE A 60 24.70 9.42 11.83
C PHE A 60 25.29 9.47 10.42
N GLY A 61 24.83 8.62 9.49
CA GLY A 61 25.43 8.45 8.18
C GLY A 61 24.71 9.17 7.03
N LEU A 62 23.42 9.52 7.17
CA LEU A 62 22.70 10.26 6.13
C LEU A 62 22.80 11.78 6.37
N PRO A 63 23.44 12.54 5.46
CA PRO A 63 23.42 13.99 5.53
C PRO A 63 22.02 14.53 5.24
N GLU A 64 21.65 15.64 5.87
CA GLU A 64 20.40 16.35 5.60
C GLU A 64 20.37 16.78 4.12
N THR A 65 19.50 16.15 3.33
CA THR A 65 19.46 16.36 1.87
C THR A 65 18.68 17.61 1.46
N LEU A 66 17.84 18.18 2.34
CA LEU A 66 17.04 19.36 2.01
C LEU A 66 17.73 20.68 2.40
N PRO A 67 17.75 21.67 1.49
CA PRO A 67 18.20 23.01 1.81
C PRO A 67 17.31 23.62 2.89
N PRO A 68 17.82 24.52 3.75
CA PRO A 68 17.09 25.04 4.92
C PRO A 68 15.68 25.56 4.61
N GLN A 69 15.46 26.13 3.42
CA GLN A 69 14.16 26.68 3.02
C GLN A 69 13.10 25.61 2.72
N ASN A 70 13.52 24.39 2.35
CA ASN A 70 12.63 23.28 2.01
C ASN A 70 12.49 22.27 3.15
N ARG A 71 13.21 22.44 4.26
CA ARG A 71 13.12 21.55 5.43
C ARG A 71 11.71 21.54 5.98
N SER A 72 11.30 20.37 6.49
CA SER A 72 10.02 20.25 7.18
C SER A 72 9.94 21.26 8.32
N LYS A 73 8.77 21.89 8.45
CA LYS A 73 8.46 22.80 9.57
C LYS A 73 8.76 22.11 10.91
N PRO A 74 9.07 22.87 11.98
CA PRO A 74 9.32 22.31 13.30
C PRO A 74 8.22 21.33 13.72
N PHE A 75 8.62 20.29 14.45
CA PHE A 75 7.73 19.22 14.89
C PHE A 75 6.58 19.80 15.74
N GLU A 76 5.36 19.60 15.28
CA GLU A 76 4.14 20.02 15.96
C GLU A 76 3.34 18.76 16.32
N TRP A 77 3.11 18.51 17.61
CA TRP A 77 2.30 17.37 18.09
C TRP A 77 0.93 17.29 17.42
N LYS A 78 0.32 18.44 17.12
CA LYS A 78 -0.96 18.53 16.39
C LYS A 78 -0.90 18.00 14.96
N ARG A 79 0.27 17.97 14.31
CA ARG A 79 0.48 17.40 12.97
C ARG A 79 0.94 15.94 13.00
N ALA A 80 1.32 15.43 14.17
CA ALA A 80 1.79 14.05 14.34
C ALA A 80 0.65 13.02 14.40
N TYR A 81 -0.61 13.44 14.42
CA TYR A 81 -1.74 12.52 14.44
C TYR A 81 -1.83 11.73 13.13
N PRO A 82 -1.68 10.39 13.15
CA PRO A 82 -1.74 9.56 11.94
C PRO A 82 -3.12 9.62 11.25
N PHE A 83 -4.15 10.00 12.01
CA PHE A 83 -5.52 10.17 11.51
C PHE A 83 -5.72 11.44 10.68
N TYR A 84 -4.85 12.46 10.82
CA TYR A 84 -5.04 13.72 10.09
C TYR A 84 -4.91 13.55 8.57
N GLY A 85 -3.92 12.76 8.13
CA GLY A 85 -3.79 12.40 6.71
C GLY A 85 -4.95 11.54 6.20
N PHE A 86 -5.61 10.80 7.09
CA PHE A 86 -6.79 9.99 6.78
C PHE A 86 -8.03 10.83 6.55
N ILE A 87 -8.24 11.90 7.33
CA ILE A 87 -9.36 12.83 7.14
C ILE A 87 -9.33 13.40 5.72
N TYR A 88 -8.15 13.81 5.24
CA TYR A 88 -7.96 14.33 3.88
C TYR A 88 -8.30 13.30 2.78
N LEU A 89 -8.12 12.00 3.03
CA LEU A 89 -8.57 10.94 2.12
C LEU A 89 -10.09 10.77 2.10
N LEU A 90 -10.75 11.01 3.24
CA LEU A 90 -12.18 10.81 3.42
C LEU A 90 -13.04 11.97 2.90
N GLU A 91 -12.44 13.16 2.74
CA GLU A 91 -13.10 14.36 2.21
C GLU A 91 -13.47 14.21 0.72
N HIS A 92 -12.64 13.55 -0.08
CA HIS A 92 -12.93 13.34 -1.51
C HIS A 92 -13.64 12.01 -1.77
N THR A 93 -14.74 12.06 -2.55
CA THR A 93 -15.58 10.88 -2.81
C THR A 93 -14.80 9.77 -3.55
N TYR A 94 -13.95 10.14 -4.51
CA TYR A 94 -13.10 9.17 -5.22
C TYR A 94 -12.02 8.58 -4.32
N ALA A 95 -11.31 9.43 -3.57
CA ALA A 95 -10.24 9.00 -2.67
C ALA A 95 -10.76 8.08 -1.56
N ARG A 96 -11.93 8.36 -1.00
CA ARG A 96 -12.59 7.52 0.01
C ARG A 96 -12.90 6.11 -0.51
N LYS A 97 -13.43 6.00 -1.72
CA LYS A 97 -13.70 4.69 -2.36
C LYS A 97 -12.41 3.93 -2.62
N LEU A 98 -11.39 4.60 -3.16
CA LEU A 98 -10.09 3.99 -3.43
C LEU A 98 -9.38 3.55 -2.15
N ALA A 99 -9.44 4.37 -1.11
CA ALA A 99 -8.92 4.07 0.23
C ALA A 99 -9.61 2.83 0.81
N ALA A 100 -10.94 2.72 0.71
CA ALA A 100 -11.67 1.53 1.15
C ALA A 100 -11.24 0.25 0.41
N ILE A 101 -11.07 0.32 -0.92
CA ILE A 101 -10.56 -0.81 -1.73
C ILE A 101 -9.16 -1.20 -1.27
N VAL A 102 -8.25 -0.23 -1.16
CA VAL A 102 -6.86 -0.47 -0.73
C VAL A 102 -6.82 -1.09 0.67
N PHE A 103 -7.63 -0.60 1.60
CA PHE A 103 -7.71 -1.13 2.95
C PHE A 103 -8.21 -2.59 2.98
N LEU A 104 -9.30 -2.90 2.28
CA LEU A 104 -9.81 -4.28 2.16
C LEU A 104 -8.75 -5.23 1.60
N VAL A 105 -8.05 -4.80 0.55
CA VAL A 105 -6.96 -5.56 -0.06
C VAL A 105 -5.81 -5.77 0.91
N LEU A 106 -5.36 -4.72 1.61
CA LEU A 106 -4.30 -4.81 2.61
C LEU A 106 -4.68 -5.82 3.70
N THR A 107 -5.89 -5.73 4.24
CA THR A 107 -6.37 -6.66 5.27
C THR A 107 -6.46 -8.10 4.77
N GLY A 108 -7.05 -8.33 3.59
CA GLY A 108 -7.16 -9.68 3.02
C GLY A 108 -5.81 -10.30 2.69
N ALA A 109 -4.94 -9.55 2.02
CA ALA A 109 -3.64 -10.03 1.60
C ALA A 109 -2.70 -10.26 2.78
N ILE A 110 -2.55 -9.29 3.70
CA ILE A 110 -1.70 -9.43 4.90
C ILE A 110 -2.24 -10.54 5.81
N GLY A 111 -3.56 -10.65 5.94
CA GLY A 111 -4.21 -11.71 6.69
C GLY A 111 -3.93 -13.10 6.13
N SER A 112 -4.06 -13.26 4.81
CA SER A 112 -3.77 -14.54 4.16
C SER A 112 -2.31 -14.96 4.34
N THR A 113 -1.36 -14.04 4.16
CA THR A 113 0.08 -14.34 4.29
C THR A 113 0.49 -14.65 5.72
N ALA A 114 -0.21 -14.10 6.73
CA ALA A 114 0.00 -14.44 8.14
C ALA A 114 -0.42 -15.88 8.50
N ILE A 115 -1.42 -16.45 7.80
CA ILE A 115 -1.90 -17.82 8.06
C ILE A 115 -1.03 -18.87 7.37
N VAL A 116 -0.45 -18.56 6.20
CA VAL A 116 0.32 -19.52 5.39
C VAL A 116 1.30 -20.35 6.22
N PRO A 117 2.18 -19.75 7.07
CA PRO A 117 3.12 -20.53 7.89
C PRO A 117 2.44 -21.51 8.85
N LEU A 118 1.34 -21.08 9.50
CA LEU A 118 0.58 -21.90 10.43
C LEU A 118 -0.16 -23.03 9.71
N TYR A 119 -0.62 -22.77 8.49
CA TYR A 119 -1.32 -23.75 7.66
C TYR A 119 -0.37 -24.83 7.17
N VAL A 120 0.70 -24.47 6.46
CA VAL A 120 1.57 -25.45 5.81
C VAL A 120 2.39 -26.26 6.83
N LYS A 121 2.79 -25.65 7.95
CA LYS A 121 3.47 -26.36 9.04
C LYS A 121 2.55 -27.39 9.71
N LYS A 122 1.28 -27.05 9.94
CA LYS A 122 0.33 -27.95 10.63
C LYS A 122 -0.18 -29.07 9.72
N HIS A 123 -0.53 -28.75 8.47
CA HIS A 123 -1.16 -29.71 7.54
C HIS A 123 -0.19 -30.62 6.82
N PHE A 124 1.01 -30.12 6.51
CA PHE A 124 1.99 -30.88 5.71
C PHE A 124 3.25 -31.23 6.49
N ALA A 125 3.28 -30.97 7.80
CA ALA A 125 4.43 -31.21 8.66
C ALA A 125 5.74 -30.62 8.12
N MET A 126 5.66 -29.51 7.36
CA MET A 126 6.82 -28.87 6.77
C MET A 126 7.81 -28.43 7.84
N SER A 127 9.09 -28.60 7.54
CA SER A 127 10.18 -28.07 8.35
C SER A 127 10.12 -26.54 8.42
N THR A 128 10.73 -25.96 9.45
CA THR A 128 10.79 -24.50 9.63
C THR A 128 11.38 -23.81 8.39
N VAL A 129 12.41 -24.39 7.76
CA VAL A 129 13.04 -23.82 6.55
C VAL A 129 12.10 -23.86 5.35
N GLU A 130 11.38 -24.98 5.13
CA GLU A 130 10.42 -25.09 4.02
C GLU A 130 9.28 -24.06 4.14
N VAL A 131 8.82 -23.80 5.36
CA VAL A 131 7.82 -22.76 5.62
C VAL A 131 8.34 -21.38 5.18
N GLY A 132 9.60 -21.07 5.52
CA GLY A 132 10.26 -19.85 5.10
C GLY A 132 10.41 -19.75 3.58
N LEU A 133 10.75 -20.86 2.91
CA LEU A 133 10.84 -20.94 1.46
C LEU A 133 9.50 -20.67 0.79
N VAL A 134 8.39 -21.23 1.29
CA VAL A 134 7.04 -20.96 0.75
C VAL A 134 6.74 -19.46 0.83
N GLN A 135 6.99 -18.81 1.97
CA GLN A 135 6.77 -17.37 2.10
C GLN A 135 7.67 -16.56 1.15
N SER A 136 8.95 -16.91 1.04
CA SER A 136 9.87 -16.27 0.11
C SER A 136 9.42 -16.42 -1.35
N VAL A 137 8.85 -17.56 -1.73
CA VAL A 137 8.27 -17.77 -3.06
C VAL A 137 7.02 -16.91 -3.25
N ILE A 138 6.13 -16.78 -2.26
CA ILE A 138 4.97 -15.88 -2.33
C ILE A 138 5.40 -14.43 -2.60
N PHE A 139 6.35 -13.91 -1.82
CA PHE A 139 6.86 -12.55 -2.02
C PHE A 139 7.64 -12.42 -3.33
N GLY A 140 8.38 -13.46 -3.73
CA GLY A 140 9.13 -13.51 -4.99
C GLY A 140 8.20 -13.43 -6.20
N MET A 141 7.10 -14.16 -6.18
CA MET A 141 6.08 -14.08 -7.22
C MET A 141 5.44 -12.69 -7.26
N GLY A 142 5.17 -12.08 -6.11
CA GLY A 142 4.72 -10.68 -6.03
C GLY A 142 5.72 -9.69 -6.66
N ALA A 143 7.02 -9.84 -6.38
CA ALA A 143 8.07 -9.03 -7.00
C ALA A 143 8.13 -9.21 -8.51
N ILE A 144 8.04 -10.45 -9.01
CA ILE A 144 7.98 -10.74 -10.45
C ILE A 144 6.74 -10.10 -11.08
N GLY A 145 5.60 -10.13 -10.39
CA GLY A 145 4.38 -9.45 -10.82
C GLY A 145 4.60 -7.95 -11.03
N LEU A 146 5.22 -7.30 -10.05
CA LEU A 146 5.56 -5.88 -10.13
C LEU A 146 6.55 -5.58 -11.26
N LEU A 147 7.61 -6.37 -11.39
CA LEU A 147 8.72 -6.07 -12.32
C LEU A 147 8.42 -6.47 -13.76
N VAL A 148 7.62 -7.52 -13.97
CA VAL A 148 7.37 -8.10 -15.30
C VAL A 148 5.94 -7.84 -15.74
N VAL A 149 4.96 -8.20 -14.91
CA VAL A 149 3.55 -8.16 -15.33
C VAL A 149 2.98 -6.75 -15.36
N LEU A 150 3.29 -5.90 -14.39
CA LEU A 150 2.79 -4.52 -14.41
C LEU A 150 3.28 -3.76 -15.67
N PRO A 151 4.58 -3.78 -16.05
CA PRO A 151 5.01 -3.20 -17.32
C PRO A 151 4.37 -3.85 -18.54
N ALA A 152 4.20 -5.17 -18.56
CA ALA A 152 3.56 -5.88 -19.66
C ALA A 152 2.10 -5.42 -19.85
N LEU A 153 1.30 -5.39 -18.77
CA LEU A 153 -0.09 -4.90 -18.82
C LEU A 153 -0.17 -3.45 -19.29
N ARG A 154 0.77 -2.60 -18.86
CA ARG A 154 0.84 -1.21 -19.34
C ARG A 154 1.25 -1.07 -20.79
N ARG A 155 2.16 -1.92 -21.29
CA ARG A 155 2.52 -1.98 -22.72
C ARG A 155 1.35 -2.44 -23.59
N CYS A 156 0.49 -3.31 -23.06
CA CYS A 156 -0.76 -3.71 -23.70
C CYS A 156 -1.86 -2.64 -23.66
N GLY A 157 -1.60 -1.44 -23.15
CA GLY A 157 -2.56 -0.35 -23.11
C GLY A 157 -3.67 -0.52 -22.06
N ALA A 158 -3.47 -1.38 -21.04
CA ALA A 158 -4.45 -1.53 -19.98
C ALA A 158 -4.58 -0.23 -19.15
N SER A 159 -5.82 0.28 -19.05
CA SER A 159 -6.15 1.37 -18.10
C SER A 159 -5.80 0.98 -16.66
N VAL A 160 -5.51 1.97 -15.81
CA VAL A 160 -5.21 1.78 -14.38
C VAL A 160 -6.31 0.97 -13.70
N LYS A 161 -7.58 1.25 -13.98
CA LYS A 161 -8.71 0.48 -13.42
C LYS A 161 -8.69 -0.97 -13.88
N ARG A 162 -8.42 -1.25 -15.16
CA ARG A 162 -8.32 -2.63 -15.66
C ARG A 162 -7.19 -3.38 -14.97
N VAL A 163 -6.03 -2.74 -14.79
CA VAL A 163 -4.91 -3.36 -14.07
C VAL A 163 -5.29 -3.68 -12.62
N ILE A 164 -5.98 -2.77 -11.93
CA ILE A 164 -6.51 -2.99 -10.58
C ILE A 164 -7.47 -4.18 -10.57
N MET A 165 -8.47 -4.22 -11.46
CA MET A 165 -9.45 -5.31 -11.54
C MET A 165 -8.81 -6.67 -11.84
N ILE A 166 -7.91 -6.75 -12.82
CA ILE A 166 -7.19 -7.99 -13.16
C ILE A 166 -6.37 -8.47 -11.96
N SER A 167 -5.69 -7.54 -11.28
CA SER A 167 -4.84 -7.88 -10.14
C SER A 167 -5.65 -8.35 -8.93
N LEU A 168 -6.80 -7.71 -8.66
CA LEU A 168 -7.75 -8.12 -7.62
C LEU A 168 -8.35 -9.50 -7.90
N LEU A 169 -8.78 -9.75 -9.14
CA LEU A 169 -9.33 -11.03 -9.55
C LEU A 169 -8.29 -12.14 -9.38
N GLY A 170 -7.08 -11.95 -9.92
CA GLY A 170 -6.03 -12.95 -9.81
C GLY A 170 -5.56 -13.17 -8.37
N THR A 171 -5.52 -12.13 -7.54
CA THR A 171 -5.20 -12.25 -6.10
C THR A 171 -6.31 -12.99 -5.36
N SER A 172 -7.58 -12.69 -5.61
CA SER A 172 -8.72 -13.40 -5.01
C SER A 172 -8.70 -14.89 -5.36
N ILE A 173 -8.49 -15.23 -6.64
CA ILE A 173 -8.35 -16.61 -7.09
C ILE A 173 -7.12 -17.28 -6.47
N GLY A 174 -5.95 -16.64 -6.52
CA GLY A 174 -4.71 -17.18 -5.98
C GLY A 174 -4.78 -17.48 -4.49
N THR A 175 -5.31 -16.54 -3.70
CA THR A 175 -5.54 -16.73 -2.27
C THR A 175 -6.61 -17.80 -2.02
N GLY A 176 -7.69 -17.83 -2.80
CA GLY A 176 -8.75 -18.83 -2.67
C GLY A 176 -8.25 -20.26 -2.93
N CYS A 177 -7.46 -20.46 -3.98
CA CYS A 177 -6.83 -21.75 -4.31
C CYS A 177 -5.95 -22.28 -3.17
N PHE A 178 -5.36 -21.40 -2.35
CA PHE A 178 -4.54 -21.82 -1.21
C PHE A 178 -5.35 -22.55 -0.15
N GLY A 179 -6.67 -22.31 -0.06
CA GLY A 179 -7.58 -23.02 0.83
C GLY A 179 -7.89 -24.46 0.42
N PHE A 180 -7.57 -24.86 -0.82
CA PHE A 180 -7.90 -26.18 -1.37
C PHE A 180 -6.68 -27.09 -1.59
N ILE A 181 -5.51 -26.70 -1.08
CA ILE A 181 -4.30 -27.50 -1.25
C ILE A 181 -4.34 -28.75 -0.37
N ASN A 182 -4.00 -29.88 -0.98
CA ASN A 182 -4.00 -31.22 -0.38
C ASN A 182 -2.58 -31.78 -0.19
N ALA A 183 -1.56 -31.17 -0.79
CA ALA A 183 -0.17 -31.59 -0.65
C ALA A 183 0.79 -30.39 -0.50
N GLY A 184 1.88 -30.59 0.23
CA GLY A 184 2.84 -29.52 0.52
C GLY A 184 3.46 -28.86 -0.71
N TRP A 185 3.77 -29.64 -1.75
CA TRP A 185 4.33 -29.12 -3.01
C TRP A 185 3.35 -28.16 -3.73
N GLN A 186 2.04 -28.32 -3.53
CA GLN A 186 1.03 -27.44 -4.12
C GLN A 186 1.10 -26.03 -3.55
N ALA A 187 1.60 -25.84 -2.31
CA ALA A 187 1.80 -24.52 -1.73
C ALA A 187 2.75 -23.67 -2.60
N PHE A 188 3.81 -24.28 -3.15
CA PHE A 188 4.75 -23.59 -4.06
C PHE A 188 4.08 -23.23 -5.39
N VAL A 189 3.27 -24.11 -5.97
CA VAL A 189 2.58 -23.86 -7.24
C VAL A 189 1.50 -22.79 -7.08
N VAL A 190 0.69 -22.87 -6.01
CA VAL A 190 -0.37 -21.88 -5.75
C VAL A 190 0.21 -20.52 -5.37
N SER A 191 1.44 -20.48 -4.85
CA SER A 191 2.16 -19.21 -4.62
C SER A 191 2.33 -18.38 -5.89
N CYS A 192 2.31 -19.00 -7.08
CA CYS A 192 2.27 -18.28 -8.37
C CYS A 192 1.04 -17.36 -8.50
N GLY A 193 -0.08 -17.69 -7.85
CA GLY A 193 -1.27 -16.85 -7.82
C GLY A 193 -1.06 -15.50 -7.12
N PHE A 194 -0.05 -15.39 -6.25
CA PHE A 194 0.32 -14.14 -5.59
C PHE A 194 1.09 -13.18 -6.50
N LEU A 195 1.39 -13.57 -7.73
CA LEU A 195 2.01 -12.68 -8.72
C LEU A 195 1.17 -11.41 -8.96
N MET A 196 -0.16 -11.52 -8.89
CA MET A 196 -1.04 -10.37 -9.03
C MET A 196 -1.08 -9.45 -7.80
N SER A 197 -0.73 -9.96 -6.61
CA SER A 197 -0.83 -9.17 -5.37
C SER A 197 0.23 -8.05 -5.34
N GLY A 198 1.44 -8.33 -5.84
CA GLY A 198 2.50 -7.33 -5.95
C GLY A 198 2.14 -6.19 -6.92
N VAL A 199 1.46 -6.51 -8.03
CA VAL A 199 0.93 -5.51 -8.97
C VAL A 199 -0.09 -4.61 -8.26
N LEU A 200 -1.00 -5.22 -7.49
CA LEU A 200 -2.08 -4.52 -6.81
C LEU A 200 -1.58 -3.50 -5.78
N PHE A 201 -0.59 -3.87 -4.95
CA PHE A 201 -0.02 -2.94 -3.96
C PHE A 201 0.61 -1.71 -4.61
N SER A 202 1.42 -1.90 -5.64
CA SER A 202 2.11 -0.79 -6.31
C SER A 202 1.14 0.09 -7.11
N VAL A 203 0.15 -0.51 -7.78
CA VAL A 203 -0.85 0.26 -8.54
C VAL A 203 -1.81 0.99 -7.60
N GLY A 204 -2.23 0.36 -6.50
CA GLY A 204 -3.06 0.99 -5.47
C GLY A 204 -2.37 2.20 -4.83
N ARG A 205 -1.11 2.03 -4.39
CA ARG A 205 -0.27 3.12 -3.85
C ARG A 205 -0.08 4.25 -4.89
N ALA A 206 0.17 3.90 -6.15
CA ALA A 206 0.34 4.89 -7.23
C ALA A 206 -0.96 5.62 -7.59
N ALA A 207 -2.10 4.94 -7.59
CA ALA A 207 -3.41 5.53 -7.88
C ALA A 207 -3.81 6.52 -6.79
N LEU A 208 -3.60 6.14 -5.52
CA LEU A 208 -3.91 7.00 -4.38
C LEU A 208 -3.05 8.27 -4.39
N THR A 209 -1.72 8.11 -4.54
CA THR A 209 -0.77 9.25 -4.58
C THR A 209 -0.94 10.17 -5.80
N ARG A 210 -1.54 9.70 -6.89
CA ARG A 210 -1.86 10.54 -8.06
C ARG A 210 -3.09 11.43 -7.84
N THR A 211 -4.02 11.02 -6.98
CA THR A 211 -5.28 11.73 -6.75
C THR A 211 -5.03 13.14 -6.16
N PHE A 212 -3.99 13.31 -5.34
CA PHE A 212 -3.75 14.53 -4.56
C PHE A 212 -2.63 15.45 -5.08
N GLY A 213 -2.27 15.33 -6.37
CA GLY A 213 -1.24 16.18 -6.99
C GLY A 213 0.16 15.97 -6.41
N LYS A 214 1.13 16.84 -6.76
CA LYS A 214 2.54 16.72 -6.31
C LYS A 214 2.78 17.23 -4.89
N ARG A 215 2.01 18.25 -4.47
CA ARG A 215 2.21 18.98 -3.20
C ARG A 215 1.84 18.17 -1.97
N HIS A 216 0.88 17.25 -2.08
CA HIS A 216 0.39 16.43 -0.97
C HIS A 216 0.82 14.95 -1.06
N ARG A 217 1.81 14.61 -1.90
CA ARG A 217 2.27 13.22 -2.06
C ARG A 217 2.82 12.62 -0.78
N GLY A 218 3.57 13.40 0.00
CA GLY A 218 4.10 12.95 1.29
C GLY A 218 2.98 12.59 2.27
N THR A 219 1.98 13.46 2.41
CA THR A 219 0.80 13.22 3.26
C THR A 219 -0.02 12.02 2.80
N THR A 220 -0.21 11.86 1.48
CA THR A 220 -0.96 10.71 0.92
C THR A 220 -0.23 9.39 1.13
N LEU A 221 1.11 9.40 0.98
CA LEU A 221 1.95 8.23 1.22
C LEU A 221 1.98 7.85 2.71
N ALA A 222 2.03 8.84 3.60
CA ALA A 222 1.92 8.63 5.04
C ALA A 222 0.54 8.08 5.43
N ALA A 223 -0.53 8.56 4.79
CA ALA A 223 -1.87 8.03 4.99
C ALA A 223 -1.96 6.56 4.52
N TYR A 224 -1.45 6.23 3.33
CA TYR A 224 -1.34 4.83 2.86
C TYR A 224 -0.56 3.96 3.84
N GLY A 225 0.60 4.43 4.33
CA GLY A 225 1.40 3.70 5.32
C GLY A 225 0.64 3.47 6.63
N SER A 226 -0.17 4.44 7.05
CA SER A 226 -1.03 4.29 8.23
C SER A 226 -2.14 3.24 8.01
N MET A 227 -2.71 3.17 6.78
CA MET A 227 -3.65 2.11 6.40
C MET A 227 -3.00 0.73 6.48
N GLU A 228 -1.77 0.62 5.98
CA GLU A 228 -0.99 -0.61 5.96
C GLU A 228 -0.68 -1.08 7.39
N VAL A 229 -0.24 -0.19 8.28
CA VAL A 229 -0.02 -0.50 9.71
C VAL A 229 -1.32 -0.93 10.39
N LEU A 230 -2.43 -0.22 10.15
CA LEU A 230 -3.73 -0.58 10.73
C LEU A 230 -4.21 -1.95 10.25
N ALA A 231 -4.09 -2.23 8.95
CA ALA A 231 -4.40 -3.52 8.38
C ALA A 231 -3.49 -4.62 8.94
N ALA A 232 -2.19 -4.35 9.09
CA ALA A 232 -1.23 -5.27 9.69
C ALA A 232 -1.49 -5.54 11.17
N ALA A 233 -2.07 -4.59 11.91
CA ALA A 233 -2.47 -4.79 13.29
C ALA A 233 -3.77 -5.61 13.42
N LEU A 234 -4.76 -5.35 12.54
CA LEU A 234 -6.05 -6.03 12.57
C LEU A 234 -5.98 -7.46 12.02
N SER A 235 -5.19 -7.68 10.98
CA SER A 235 -5.18 -8.97 10.27
C SER A 235 -4.80 -10.16 11.17
N PRO A 236 -3.73 -10.10 11.99
CA PRO A 236 -3.37 -11.18 12.92
C PRO A 236 -4.39 -11.42 14.03
N LEU A 237 -5.31 -10.49 14.29
CA LEU A 237 -6.42 -10.70 15.24
C LEU A 237 -7.59 -11.44 14.60
N ILE A 238 -7.86 -11.18 13.32
CA ILE A 238 -9.01 -11.74 12.60
C ILE A 238 -8.67 -13.12 12.02
N PHE A 239 -7.57 -13.23 11.31
CA PHE A 239 -7.29 -14.37 10.45
C PHE A 239 -6.83 -15.63 11.22
N PRO A 240 -5.88 -15.54 12.16
CA PRO A 240 -5.55 -16.62 13.07
C PRO A 240 -6.71 -17.08 13.96
N THR A 241 -7.62 -16.19 14.38
CA THR A 241 -8.78 -16.60 15.19
C THR A 241 -9.80 -17.37 14.37
N ILE A 242 -10.06 -16.94 13.13
CA ILE A 242 -10.86 -17.71 12.16
C ILE A 242 -10.21 -19.07 11.92
N TYR A 243 -8.90 -19.11 11.67
CA TYR A 243 -8.16 -20.36 11.46
C TYR A 243 -8.22 -21.27 12.70
N ALA A 244 -8.01 -20.74 13.90
CA ALA A 244 -8.07 -21.53 15.13
C ALA A 244 -9.47 -22.08 15.40
N ARG A 245 -10.52 -21.32 15.09
CA ARG A 245 -11.91 -21.77 15.21
C ARG A 245 -12.26 -22.81 14.16
N SER A 246 -11.77 -22.65 12.93
CA SER A 246 -12.07 -23.57 11.84
C SER A 246 -11.45 -24.95 12.01
N GLN A 247 -10.43 -25.04 12.85
CA GLN A 247 -9.76 -26.28 13.26
C GLN A 247 -10.53 -27.07 14.32
N ARG A 248 -11.50 -26.46 15.02
CA ARG A 248 -12.28 -27.12 16.08
C ARG A 248 -13.45 -27.97 15.55
N GLY A 249 -13.61 -28.08 14.23
CA GLY A 249 -14.68 -28.83 13.57
C GLY A 249 -15.93 -27.99 13.28
N GLY A 250 -16.79 -28.49 12.39
CA GLY A 250 -18.10 -27.88 12.08
C GLY A 250 -18.12 -26.83 10.96
N VAL A 251 -17.06 -26.71 10.16
CA VAL A 251 -17.03 -25.81 8.98
C VAL A 251 -16.72 -26.58 7.69
N PRO A 252 -17.40 -26.28 6.56
CA PRO A 252 -17.33 -27.08 5.34
C PRO A 252 -15.92 -27.23 4.73
N LEU A 253 -15.05 -26.22 4.91
CA LEU A 253 -13.68 -26.20 4.37
C LEU A 253 -12.58 -26.41 5.43
N GLY A 254 -12.95 -26.68 6.69
CA GLY A 254 -12.00 -26.85 7.78
C GLY A 254 -10.93 -25.74 7.84
N SER A 255 -9.67 -26.12 7.71
CA SER A 255 -8.52 -25.23 7.79
C SER A 255 -8.36 -24.23 6.64
N GLY A 256 -8.91 -24.54 5.47
CA GLY A 256 -8.85 -23.68 4.28
C GLY A 256 -9.78 -22.47 4.34
N MET A 257 -10.73 -22.45 5.30
CA MET A 257 -11.76 -21.43 5.42
C MET A 257 -11.18 -20.01 5.54
N ALA A 258 -10.06 -19.85 6.25
CA ALA A 258 -9.47 -18.54 6.45
C ALA A 258 -8.92 -17.92 5.15
N PHE A 259 -8.45 -18.76 4.20
CA PHE A 259 -8.06 -18.33 2.86
C PHE A 259 -9.27 -17.96 2.00
N VAL A 260 -10.38 -18.70 2.12
CA VAL A 260 -11.63 -18.35 1.45
C VAL A 260 -12.18 -17.03 1.95
N VAL A 261 -12.10 -16.77 3.26
CA VAL A 261 -12.49 -15.46 3.83
C VAL A 261 -11.60 -14.35 3.26
N ALA A 262 -10.28 -14.54 3.21
CA ALA A 262 -9.38 -13.56 2.59
C ALA A 262 -9.72 -13.33 1.10
N ALA A 263 -9.97 -14.40 0.35
CA ALA A 263 -10.37 -14.34 -1.05
C ALA A 263 -11.70 -13.60 -1.24
N SER A 264 -12.66 -13.81 -0.34
CA SER A 264 -13.96 -13.12 -0.36
C SER A 264 -13.82 -11.63 -0.08
N ILE A 265 -12.93 -11.22 0.83
CA ILE A 265 -12.62 -9.80 1.07
C ILE A 265 -12.04 -9.16 -0.19
N CYS A 266 -11.10 -9.85 -0.87
CA CYS A 266 -10.57 -9.41 -2.16
C CYS A 266 -11.65 -9.37 -3.26
N ALA A 267 -12.61 -10.31 -3.26
CA ALA A 267 -13.71 -10.32 -4.22
C ALA A 267 -14.71 -9.17 -3.96
N VAL A 268 -14.98 -8.84 -2.69
CA VAL A 268 -15.77 -7.65 -2.33
C VAL A 268 -15.03 -6.39 -2.78
N ALA A 269 -13.71 -6.30 -2.56
CA ALA A 269 -12.91 -5.18 -3.05
C ALA A 269 -12.94 -5.08 -4.59
N LEU A 270 -13.00 -6.20 -5.31
CA LEU A 270 -13.18 -6.23 -6.77
C LEU A 270 -14.55 -5.66 -7.18
N LEU A 271 -15.60 -6.04 -6.47
CA LEU A 271 -16.95 -5.52 -6.71
C LEU A 271 -17.01 -4.02 -6.45
N VAL A 272 -16.41 -3.54 -5.36
CA VAL A 272 -16.32 -2.11 -5.07
C VAL A 272 -15.47 -1.38 -6.12
N ALA A 273 -14.39 -1.99 -6.61
CA ALA A 273 -13.56 -1.44 -7.69
C ALA A 273 -14.28 -1.37 -9.03
N SER A 274 -15.23 -2.26 -9.30
CA SER A 274 -16.06 -2.20 -10.53
C SER A 274 -16.94 -0.94 -10.58
N LEU A 275 -17.35 -0.44 -9.40
CA LEU A 275 -18.12 0.79 -9.21
C LEU A 275 -17.27 2.07 -9.24
N LEU A 276 -15.95 1.94 -9.39
CA LEU A 276 -15.03 3.08 -9.46
C LEU A 276 -15.08 3.71 -10.87
N PRO A 277 -15.13 5.06 -10.99
CA PRO A 277 -15.00 5.73 -12.29
C PRO A 277 -13.73 5.32 -13.04
N ASP A 278 -13.79 5.27 -14.37
CA ASP A 278 -12.69 4.76 -15.22
C ASP A 278 -11.44 5.65 -15.19
N ASP A 279 -11.62 6.94 -14.93
CA ASP A 279 -10.54 7.92 -14.83
C ASP A 279 -10.43 8.49 -13.41
N PRO A 280 -9.22 8.50 -12.82
CA PRO A 280 -9.00 9.33 -11.64
C PRO A 280 -9.29 10.78 -12.04
N PRO A 281 -10.04 11.54 -11.21
CA PRO A 281 -10.26 12.95 -11.51
C PRO A 281 -8.91 13.64 -11.74
N PRO A 282 -8.85 14.65 -12.63
CA PRO A 282 -7.62 15.40 -12.85
C PRO A 282 -7.06 15.82 -11.49
N PRO A 283 -5.73 15.71 -11.27
CA PRO A 283 -5.15 16.03 -9.97
C PRO A 283 -5.65 17.41 -9.58
N CYS A 284 -6.28 17.56 -8.40
CA CYS A 284 -6.80 18.85 -7.96
C CYS A 284 -5.68 19.89 -8.10
N SER A 285 -5.75 20.68 -9.15
CA SER A 285 -4.82 21.76 -9.40
C SER A 285 -5.25 22.89 -8.49
N THR A 286 -4.83 22.85 -7.24
CA THR A 286 -4.69 24.08 -6.45
C THR A 286 -3.50 24.91 -6.97
N ASP A 287 -3.26 24.90 -8.28
CA ASP A 287 -2.37 25.84 -8.97
C ASP A 287 -3.16 27.07 -9.47
N SER A 288 -4.50 27.10 -9.33
CA SER A 288 -5.32 28.27 -9.69
C SER A 288 -5.36 29.39 -8.64
N SER A 289 -4.71 29.26 -7.47
CA SER A 289 -4.75 30.30 -6.42
C SER A 289 -3.42 31.02 -6.17
N TYR A 290 -2.38 30.75 -6.96
CA TYR A 290 -1.15 31.55 -6.95
C TYR A 290 -0.49 31.63 -8.33
N GLU A 291 -1.25 31.98 -9.37
CA GLU A 291 -0.61 32.78 -10.43
C GLU A 291 -0.33 34.15 -9.80
N ARG A 292 0.94 34.38 -9.46
CA ARG A 292 1.45 35.71 -9.13
C ARG A 292 1.21 36.56 -10.37
N VAL A 293 0.10 37.29 -10.40
CA VAL A 293 -0.10 38.38 -11.36
C VAL A 293 1.02 39.38 -11.10
N GLU A 294 2.06 39.35 -11.93
CA GLU A 294 3.08 40.39 -11.95
C GLU A 294 2.38 41.73 -12.17
N GLY A 295 2.35 42.58 -11.15
CA GLY A 295 1.84 43.95 -11.28
C GLY A 295 1.07 44.53 -10.09
N LEU A 296 0.67 43.75 -9.09
CA LEU A 296 -0.05 44.28 -7.92
C LEU A 296 0.81 44.25 -6.66
N GLY A 297 1.06 45.44 -6.10
CA GLY A 297 1.81 45.64 -4.86
C GLY A 297 1.16 44.95 -3.65
N PRO A 298 1.86 44.91 -2.49
CA PRO A 298 1.47 44.09 -1.34
C PRO A 298 0.11 44.53 -0.77
N ILE A 299 -0.85 43.61 -0.75
CA ILE A 299 -2.19 43.82 -0.14
C ILE A 299 -2.12 43.38 1.33
N PRO A 300 -2.61 44.20 2.29
CA PRO A 300 -2.62 43.83 3.70
C PRO A 300 -3.68 42.77 4.00
N VAL A 301 -3.31 41.74 4.76
CA VAL A 301 -4.21 40.66 5.18
C VAL A 301 -4.71 40.96 6.59
N THR A 302 -6.01 41.17 6.78
CA THR A 302 -6.66 41.16 8.09
C THR A 302 -7.16 39.74 8.42
N PRO A 303 -6.95 39.24 9.65
CA PRO A 303 -7.35 37.89 10.02
C PRO A 303 -8.82 37.89 10.52
N GLY A 304 -9.70 37.09 9.91
CA GLY A 304 -11.00 36.81 10.55
C GLY A 304 -12.15 36.26 9.69
N THR A 305 -12.21 36.52 8.38
CA THR A 305 -13.34 36.09 7.55
C THR A 305 -12.87 35.74 6.14
N GLY A 306 -13.16 34.53 5.69
CA GLY A 306 -12.78 34.02 4.36
C GLY A 306 -13.61 34.60 3.22
N VAL A 307 -13.65 35.92 3.09
CA VAL A 307 -14.22 36.63 1.94
C VAL A 307 -13.24 37.73 1.55
N ILE A 308 -12.68 37.63 0.34
CA ILE A 308 -11.86 38.69 -0.25
C ILE A 308 -12.81 39.50 -1.13
N GLU A 309 -13.14 40.71 -0.66
CA GLU A 309 -13.96 41.66 -1.40
C GLU A 309 -13.05 42.49 -2.32
N VAL A 310 -13.20 42.32 -3.63
CA VAL A 310 -12.62 43.23 -4.63
C VAL A 310 -13.78 43.80 -5.44
N SER A 311 -14.15 45.04 -5.12
CA SER A 311 -15.17 45.80 -5.83
C SER A 311 -14.57 46.43 -7.09
N ARG A 312 -15.09 46.06 -8.26
CA ARG A 312 -15.14 46.91 -9.45
C ARG A 312 -16.55 46.83 -10.03
N GLU A 313 -17.00 47.98 -10.53
CA GLU A 313 -18.36 48.35 -10.89
C GLU A 313 -19.15 47.30 -11.66
N GLY A 314 -20.40 47.07 -11.21
CA GLY A 314 -21.54 46.74 -12.07
C GLY A 314 -21.52 45.39 -12.78
N GLU A 315 -21.77 44.30 -12.05
CA GLU A 315 -22.60 43.14 -12.43
C GLU A 315 -22.26 41.95 -11.53
N THR A 316 -23.06 41.75 -10.49
CA THR A 316 -22.98 40.55 -9.63
C THR A 316 -23.63 39.36 -10.34
N ARG A 317 -22.82 38.59 -11.09
CA ARG A 317 -23.20 37.22 -11.50
C ARG A 317 -22.44 36.20 -10.66
N TRP A 318 -23.18 35.51 -9.81
CA TRP A 318 -22.74 34.33 -9.10
C TRP A 318 -22.74 33.14 -10.05
N ALA A 319 -21.60 32.50 -10.24
CA ALA A 319 -21.54 31.10 -10.61
C ALA A 319 -20.91 30.35 -9.42
N GLU A 320 -21.76 29.78 -8.57
CA GLU A 320 -21.34 28.64 -7.75
C GLU A 320 -21.01 27.50 -8.71
N THR A 321 -19.75 27.37 -9.15
CA THR A 321 -19.25 26.04 -9.47
C THR A 321 -19.06 25.33 -8.13
N LYS A 322 -20.13 24.66 -7.69
CA LYS A 322 -20.01 23.48 -6.82
C LYS A 322 -19.32 22.39 -7.63
N ASP A 323 -18.04 22.59 -7.93
CA ASP A 323 -17.17 21.52 -8.37
C ASP A 323 -16.83 20.71 -7.11
N HIS A 324 -17.79 19.85 -6.75
CA HIS A 324 -17.56 18.72 -5.88
C HIS A 324 -16.47 17.84 -6.52
N CYS A 325 -15.23 18.01 -6.06
CA CYS A 325 -14.19 16.98 -6.18
C CYS A 325 -14.41 15.89 -5.11
#